data_AF-A0A831UF41-F1
#
_entry.id   AF-A0A831UF41-F1
#
_cell.length_a   1.000
_cell.length_b   1.000
_cell.length_c   1.000
_cell.angle_alpha   90.00
_cell.angle_beta   90.00
_cell.angle_gamma   90.00
#
_symmetry.space_group_name_H-M   'P 1'
#
loop_
_entity.id
_entity.type
_entity.pdbx_description
1 polymer ?
#
loop_
_entity_poly.entity_id
_entity_poly.type
_entity_poly.pdbx_seq_one_letter_code
_entity_poly.pdbx_strand_id
1 'polypeptide(L)'
;EPLELHGILNGTTLYILQEMERGRTYAEALSEAQRLGYAEADPSLDVEGIDAAHKLTLLARLLVDPGFPFAEVEAQGIARLTPEVLRAAEARGERVRLVASLYGQGGRWRARVAPVRLPQDHPLARARGNALYVRARPLGEAFVAGPGAGGEATASGLFADLLRLLSGAPGHLPAPRVRPPLAEGSPWPGVE
;
A
#
# COMPACT_ATOMS: atom_id res chain seq x y z
N GLU A 1 -5.88 16.31 12.00
CA GLU A 1 -5.42 16.80 10.67
C GLU A 1 -6.42 16.35 9.60
N PRO A 2 -6.45 16.92 8.39
CA PRO A 2 -7.24 16.36 7.29
C PRO A 2 -6.94 14.87 7.09
N LEU A 3 -7.90 14.11 6.53
CA LEU A 3 -7.72 12.68 6.31
C LEU A 3 -6.72 12.44 5.16
N GLU A 4 -5.63 11.75 5.45
CA GLU A 4 -4.69 11.18 4.49
C GLU A 4 -4.46 9.71 4.83
N LEU A 5 -4.35 8.86 3.81
CA LEU A 5 -4.09 7.45 3.97
C LEU A 5 -2.98 7.02 3.03
N HIS A 6 -2.00 6.31 3.57
CA HIS A 6 -0.85 5.81 2.83
C HIS A 6 -0.55 4.38 3.25
N GLY A 7 -0.39 3.48 2.29
CA GLY A 7 -0.20 2.07 2.57
C GLY A 7 0.84 1.40 1.67
N ILE A 8 1.56 0.44 2.24
CA ILE A 8 2.35 -0.55 1.53
C ILE A 8 1.49 -1.81 1.46
N LEU A 9 0.72 -1.95 0.38
CA LEU A 9 -0.42 -2.88 0.32
C LEU A 9 -0.13 -4.20 -0.40
N ASN A 10 0.98 -4.27 -1.14
CA ASN A 10 1.36 -5.45 -1.91
C ASN A 10 2.59 -6.12 -1.30
N GLY A 11 2.45 -7.40 -0.91
CA GLY A 11 3.50 -8.17 -0.23
C GLY A 11 4.68 -8.52 -1.17
N THR A 12 4.37 -8.90 -2.41
CA THR A 12 5.36 -9.23 -3.45
C THR A 12 6.34 -8.09 -3.69
N THR A 13 5.85 -6.89 -3.99
CA THR A 13 6.70 -5.72 -4.26
C THR A 13 7.46 -5.25 -3.02
N LEU A 14 6.86 -5.34 -1.83
CA LEU A 14 7.58 -5.07 -0.59
C LEU A 14 8.77 -6.02 -0.42
N TYR A 15 8.56 -7.32 -0.62
CA TYR A 15 9.61 -8.32 -0.53
C TYR A 15 10.74 -8.05 -1.54
N ILE A 16 10.37 -7.81 -2.80
CA ILE A 16 11.35 -7.52 -3.87
C ILE A 16 12.22 -6.32 -3.53
N LEU A 17 11.63 -5.21 -3.10
CA LEU A 17 12.38 -4.01 -2.73
C LEU A 17 13.30 -4.24 -1.53
N GLN A 18 12.87 -5.02 -0.52
CA GLN A 18 13.71 -5.34 0.63
C GLN A 18 14.91 -6.24 0.28
N GLU A 19 14.73 -7.21 -0.61
CA GLU A 19 15.82 -8.05 -1.08
C GLU A 19 16.80 -7.27 -1.97
N MET A 20 16.30 -6.35 -2.79
CA MET A 20 17.15 -5.47 -3.59
C MET A 20 17.94 -4.48 -2.74
N GLU A 21 17.39 -3.99 -1.62
CA GLU A 21 18.12 -3.22 -0.60
C GLU A 21 19.27 -4.04 0.01
N ARG A 22 19.11 -5.36 0.15
CA ARG A 22 20.15 -6.29 0.61
C ARG A 22 21.17 -6.65 -0.48
N GLY A 23 21.03 -6.08 -1.68
CA GLY A 23 21.96 -6.24 -2.79
C GLY A 23 21.57 -7.33 -3.80
N ARG A 24 20.41 -7.97 -3.67
CA ARG A 24 19.92 -8.90 -4.69
C ARG A 24 19.48 -8.16 -5.95
N THR A 25 19.51 -8.84 -7.08
CA THR A 25 18.89 -8.35 -8.31
C THR A 25 17.36 -8.46 -8.23
N TYR A 26 16.65 -7.68 -9.05
CA TYR A 26 15.20 -7.78 -9.18
C TYR A 26 14.75 -9.21 -9.55
N ALA A 27 15.45 -9.86 -10.50
CA ALA A 27 15.10 -11.19 -10.98
C ALA A 27 15.26 -12.26 -9.89
N GLU A 28 16.34 -12.21 -9.11
CA GLU A 28 16.53 -13.12 -7.98
C GLU A 28 15.46 -12.94 -6.91
N ALA A 29 15.14 -11.69 -6.58
CA ALA A 29 14.14 -11.37 -5.57
C ALA A 29 12.73 -11.79 -6.00
N LEU A 30 12.37 -11.59 -7.27
CA LEU A 30 11.09 -12.01 -7.84
C LEU A 30 10.97 -13.55 -7.87
N SER A 31 12.02 -14.25 -8.33
CA SER A 31 12.05 -15.71 -8.34
C SER A 31 11.85 -16.30 -6.94
N GLU A 32 12.52 -15.71 -5.94
CA GLU A 32 12.35 -16.12 -4.55
C GLU A 32 10.95 -15.79 -4.01
N ALA A 33 10.37 -14.64 -4.36
CA ALA A 33 8.99 -14.28 -3.98
C ALA A 33 7.97 -15.30 -4.53
N GLN A 34 8.17 -15.80 -5.75
CA GLN A 34 7.34 -16.86 -6.34
C GLN A 34 7.50 -18.17 -5.57
N ARG A 35 8.75 -18.56 -5.23
CA ARG A 35 9.03 -19.78 -4.46
C ARG A 35 8.40 -19.74 -3.06
N LEU A 36 8.38 -18.58 -2.43
CA LEU A 36 7.75 -18.36 -1.12
C LEU A 36 6.21 -18.24 -1.20
N GLY A 37 5.63 -18.25 -2.40
CA GLY A 37 4.19 -18.15 -2.61
C GLY A 37 3.63 -16.74 -2.38
N TYR A 38 4.47 -15.70 -2.45
CA TYR A 38 4.00 -14.31 -2.43
C TYR A 38 3.49 -13.86 -3.79
N ALA A 39 4.15 -14.30 -4.87
CA ALA A 39 3.80 -13.97 -6.25
C ALA A 39 3.38 -15.22 -7.04
N GLU A 40 2.44 -15.04 -7.97
CA GLU A 40 2.09 -16.09 -8.94
C GLU A 40 3.13 -16.18 -10.08
N ALA A 41 2.96 -17.18 -10.96
CA ALA A 41 3.84 -17.36 -12.13
C ALA A 41 3.84 -16.14 -13.06
N ASP A 42 2.68 -15.49 -13.22
CA ASP A 42 2.56 -14.16 -13.82
C ASP A 42 2.40 -13.11 -12.71
N PRO A 43 3.46 -12.36 -12.37
CA PRO A 43 3.44 -11.39 -11.28
C PRO A 43 2.98 -9.99 -11.73
N SER A 44 2.47 -9.84 -12.96
CA SER A 44 2.22 -8.52 -13.56
C SER A 44 1.31 -7.64 -12.70
N LEU A 45 0.28 -8.21 -12.08
CA LEU A 45 -0.63 -7.46 -11.21
C LEU A 45 0.08 -6.88 -9.97
N ASP A 46 1.07 -7.59 -9.44
CA ASP A 46 1.85 -7.14 -8.30
C ASP A 46 2.84 -6.05 -8.71
N VAL A 47 3.69 -6.37 -9.67
CA VAL A 47 4.88 -5.55 -9.99
C VAL A 47 4.54 -4.26 -10.73
N GLU A 48 3.40 -4.22 -11.42
CA GLU A 48 2.84 -3.00 -12.03
C GLU A 48 1.98 -2.17 -11.04
N GLY A 49 1.81 -2.64 -9.80
CA GLY A 49 1.09 -1.93 -8.74
C GLY A 49 -0.44 -2.03 -8.81
N ILE A 50 -0.97 -2.91 -9.67
CA ILE A 50 -2.41 -3.07 -9.88
C ILE A 50 -3.10 -3.71 -8.68
N ASP A 51 -2.48 -4.71 -8.03
CA ASP A 51 -2.99 -5.30 -6.78
C ASP A 51 -3.11 -4.23 -5.67
N ALA A 52 -2.08 -3.38 -5.52
CA ALA A 52 -2.13 -2.27 -4.58
C ALA A 52 -3.23 -1.26 -4.96
N ALA A 53 -3.49 -1.04 -6.25
CA ALA A 53 -4.56 -0.17 -6.73
C ALA A 53 -5.97 -0.75 -6.46
N HIS A 54 -6.16 -2.07 -6.60
CA HIS A 54 -7.38 -2.75 -6.17
C HIS A 54 -7.62 -2.53 -4.68
N LYS A 55 -6.60 -2.78 -3.85
CA LYS A 55 -6.70 -2.60 -2.39
C LYS A 55 -6.96 -1.15 -2.01
N LEU A 56 -6.29 -0.19 -2.65
CA LEU A 56 -6.52 1.24 -2.42
C LEU A 56 -7.95 1.66 -2.77
N THR A 57 -8.51 1.11 -3.85
CA THR A 57 -9.90 1.36 -4.25
C THR A 57 -10.88 0.88 -3.18
N LEU A 58 -10.67 -0.31 -2.61
CA LEU A 58 -11.51 -0.83 -1.53
C LEU A 58 -11.44 0.07 -0.27
N LEU A 59 -10.25 0.54 0.09
CA LEU A 59 -10.06 1.48 1.20
C LEU A 59 -10.77 2.82 0.96
N ALA A 60 -10.67 3.37 -0.26
CA ALA A 60 -11.40 4.59 -0.63
C ALA A 60 -12.92 4.40 -0.55
N ARG A 61 -13.43 3.25 -1.03
CA ARG A 61 -14.85 2.88 -0.97
C ARG A 61 -15.39 2.73 0.43
N LEU A 62 -14.58 2.19 1.33
CA LEU A 62 -14.96 2.02 2.73
C LEU A 62 -14.96 3.36 3.48
N LEU A 63 -14.03 4.26 3.17
CA LEU A 63 -13.78 5.46 3.99
C LEU A 63 -14.46 6.74 3.49
N VAL A 64 -14.42 7.03 2.18
CA VAL A 64 -14.69 8.40 1.70
C VAL A 64 -15.70 8.51 0.55
N ASP A 65 -15.79 7.50 -0.30
CA ASP A 65 -16.67 7.50 -1.47
C ASP A 65 -17.09 6.08 -1.84
N PRO A 66 -18.34 5.66 -1.56
CA PRO A 66 -18.79 4.28 -1.83
C PRO A 66 -18.68 3.84 -3.30
N GLY A 67 -18.63 4.80 -4.22
CA GLY A 67 -18.56 4.58 -5.65
C GLY A 67 -17.17 4.80 -6.25
N PHE A 68 -16.10 4.99 -5.43
CA PHE A 68 -14.78 5.36 -5.94
C PHE A 68 -14.34 4.46 -7.10
N PRO A 69 -14.12 5.02 -8.31
CA PRO A 69 -13.86 4.23 -9.50
C PRO A 69 -12.40 3.75 -9.51
N PHE A 70 -12.20 2.46 -9.72
CA PHE A 70 -10.86 1.87 -9.85
C PHE A 70 -10.07 2.52 -11.00
N ALA A 71 -10.75 2.89 -12.09
CA ALA A 71 -10.13 3.53 -13.25
C ALA A 71 -9.53 4.92 -12.95
N GLU A 72 -9.87 5.57 -11.83
CA GLU A 72 -9.24 6.83 -11.40
C GLU A 72 -7.98 6.62 -10.56
N VAL A 73 -7.61 5.37 -10.24
CA VAL A 73 -6.35 5.10 -9.53
C VAL A 73 -5.19 5.14 -10.52
N GLU A 74 -4.30 6.12 -10.34
CA GLU A 74 -3.05 6.18 -11.08
C GLU A 74 -2.06 5.17 -10.50
N ALA A 75 -1.69 4.15 -11.27
CA ALA A 75 -0.78 3.10 -10.83
C ALA A 75 0.51 3.07 -11.65
N GLN A 76 1.65 3.04 -10.95
CA GLN A 76 2.97 2.81 -11.51
C GLN A 76 3.70 1.80 -10.62
N GLY A 77 4.24 0.76 -11.25
CA GLY A 77 4.93 -0.34 -10.60
C GLY A 77 6.37 -0.07 -10.16
N ILE A 78 7.06 -1.17 -9.82
CA ILE A 78 8.46 -1.18 -9.38
C ILE A 78 9.45 -1.61 -10.47
N ALA A 79 8.97 -1.95 -11.68
CA ALA A 79 9.79 -2.54 -12.74
C ALA A 79 11.01 -1.70 -13.18
N ARG A 80 10.98 -0.38 -12.95
CA ARG A 80 12.09 0.53 -13.30
C ARG A 80 13.10 0.72 -12.17
N LEU A 81 12.84 0.20 -10.98
CA LEU A 81 13.72 0.36 -9.84
C LEU A 81 14.89 -0.62 -9.95
N THR A 82 16.08 -0.14 -9.61
CA THR A 82 17.30 -0.96 -9.58
C THR A 82 17.94 -0.93 -8.19
N PRO A 83 18.78 -1.90 -7.84
CA PRO A 83 19.49 -1.89 -6.56
C PRO A 83 20.31 -0.60 -6.34
N GLU A 84 20.84 0.01 -7.41
CA GLU A 84 21.58 1.27 -7.37
C GLU A 84 20.69 2.42 -6.91
N VAL A 85 19.46 2.50 -7.43
CA VAL A 85 18.47 3.51 -7.03
C VAL A 85 18.13 3.39 -5.55
N LEU A 86 17.96 2.15 -5.05
CA LEU A 86 17.65 1.90 -3.64
C LEU A 86 18.83 2.26 -2.73
N ARG A 87 20.07 1.88 -3.09
CA ARG A 87 21.28 2.25 -2.35
C ARG A 87 21.50 3.77 -2.33
N ALA A 88 21.23 4.46 -3.44
CA ALA A 88 21.32 5.91 -3.49
C ALA A 88 20.31 6.60 -2.56
N ALA A 89 19.09 6.06 -2.44
CA ALA A 89 18.11 6.52 -1.47
C ALA A 89 18.55 6.26 -0.02
N GLU A 90 19.07 5.06 0.26
CA GLU A 90 19.60 4.72 1.57
C GLU A 90 20.74 5.65 2.02
N ALA A 91 21.67 5.99 1.11
CA ALA A 91 22.74 6.95 1.39
C ALA A 91 22.25 8.36 1.74
N ARG A 92 21.00 8.72 1.36
CA ARG A 92 20.34 9.99 1.74
C ARG A 92 19.47 9.88 2.99
N GLY A 93 19.47 8.74 3.68
CA GLY A 93 18.60 8.50 4.82
C GLY A 93 17.13 8.26 4.41
N GLU A 94 16.91 7.75 3.20
CA GLU A 94 15.59 7.45 2.66
C GLU A 94 15.41 5.93 2.44
N ARG A 95 14.17 5.49 2.26
CA ARG A 95 13.82 4.16 1.76
C ARG A 95 12.80 4.30 0.65
N VAL A 96 12.97 3.54 -0.42
CA VAL A 96 12.02 3.53 -1.53
C VAL A 96 10.99 2.43 -1.31
N ARG A 97 9.71 2.78 -1.34
CA ARG A 97 8.61 1.81 -1.22
C ARG A 97 7.55 2.10 -2.29
N LEU A 98 6.85 1.06 -2.74
CA LEU A 98 5.62 1.21 -3.51
C LEU A 98 4.50 1.60 -2.54
N VAL A 99 4.03 2.84 -2.62
CA VAL A 99 3.03 3.38 -1.69
C VAL A 99 1.73 3.71 -2.42
N ALA A 100 0.65 3.13 -1.91
CA ALA A 100 -0.72 3.47 -2.26
C ALA A 100 -1.20 4.63 -1.40
N SER A 101 -1.55 5.76 -2.00
CA SER A 101 -1.90 7.01 -1.32
C SER A 101 -3.28 7.49 -1.71
N LEU A 102 -4.10 7.84 -0.72
CA LEU A 102 -5.37 8.53 -0.86
C LEU A 102 -5.29 9.87 -0.13
N TYR A 103 -5.45 10.97 -0.87
CA TYR A 103 -5.28 12.33 -0.34
C TYR A 103 -6.18 13.31 -1.10
N GLY A 104 -6.38 14.51 -0.53
CA GLY A 104 -7.13 15.57 -1.17
C GLY A 104 -6.29 16.35 -2.18
N GLN A 105 -6.83 16.59 -3.38
CA GLN A 105 -6.24 17.52 -4.34
C GLN A 105 -7.33 18.26 -5.12
N GLY A 106 -7.28 19.59 -5.14
CA GLY A 106 -8.27 20.43 -5.83
C GLY A 106 -9.70 20.17 -5.35
N GLY A 107 -9.88 19.89 -4.05
CA GLY A 107 -11.19 19.55 -3.47
C GLY A 107 -11.76 18.18 -3.87
N ARG A 108 -10.96 17.29 -4.48
CA ARG A 108 -11.34 15.91 -4.84
C ARG A 108 -10.39 14.90 -4.20
N TRP A 109 -10.85 13.67 -4.02
CA TRP A 109 -9.95 12.58 -3.63
C TRP A 109 -9.10 12.14 -4.82
N ARG A 110 -7.79 12.06 -4.61
CA ARG A 110 -6.86 11.44 -5.55
C ARG A 110 -6.33 10.15 -4.97
N ALA A 111 -6.32 9.09 -5.78
CA ALA A 111 -5.75 7.80 -5.44
C ALA A 111 -4.56 7.53 -6.37
N ARG A 112 -3.39 7.21 -5.79
CA ARG A 112 -2.16 6.95 -6.55
C ARG A 112 -1.34 5.84 -5.92
N VAL A 113 -0.84 4.92 -6.75
CA VAL A 113 0.14 3.90 -6.39
C VAL A 113 1.43 4.21 -7.16
N ALA A 114 2.53 4.46 -6.46
CA ALA A 114 3.81 4.70 -7.09
C ALA A 114 4.99 4.44 -6.14
N PRO A 115 6.20 4.18 -6.67
CA PRO A 115 7.43 4.29 -5.90
C PRO A 115 7.60 5.70 -5.34
N VAL A 116 7.87 5.80 -4.04
CA VAL A 116 8.14 7.07 -3.36
C VAL A 116 9.34 6.94 -2.42
N ARG A 117 10.01 8.07 -2.16
CA ARG A 117 11.11 8.19 -1.20
C ARG A 117 10.56 8.57 0.17
N LEU A 118 10.64 7.65 1.12
CA LEU A 118 10.23 7.86 2.51
C LEU A 118 11.46 8.18 3.37
N PRO A 119 11.37 9.10 4.35
CA PRO A 119 12.38 9.20 5.40
C PRO A 119 12.57 7.83 6.05
N GLN A 120 13.81 7.38 6.27
CA GLN A 120 14.07 6.03 6.78
C GLN A 120 13.44 5.74 8.14
N ASP A 121 13.21 6.79 8.95
CA ASP A 121 12.61 6.68 10.28
C ASP A 121 11.07 6.73 10.26
N HIS A 122 10.46 6.97 9.10
CA HIS A 122 9.00 6.99 8.95
C HIS A 122 8.39 5.61 9.24
N PRO A 123 7.20 5.51 9.89
CA PRO A 123 6.57 4.22 10.21
C PRO A 123 6.45 3.27 9.01
N LEU A 124 6.08 3.79 7.83
CA LEU A 124 6.02 2.99 6.61
C LEU A 124 7.39 2.48 6.14
N ALA A 125 8.46 3.24 6.31
CA ALA A 125 9.81 2.81 5.92
C ALA A 125 10.34 1.67 6.81
N ARG A 126 10.00 1.72 8.10
CA ARG A 126 10.39 0.75 9.13
C ARG A 126 9.45 -0.44 9.29
N ALA A 127 8.35 -0.47 8.54
CA ALA A 127 7.30 -1.46 8.68
C ALA A 127 7.83 -2.89 8.54
N ARG A 128 7.41 -3.76 9.47
CA ARG A 128 7.63 -5.20 9.38
C ARG A 128 6.42 -5.84 8.72
N GLY A 129 6.50 -5.99 7.40
CA GLY A 129 5.38 -6.44 6.57
C GLY A 129 4.62 -5.28 5.93
N ASN A 130 3.45 -5.59 5.38
CA ASN A 130 2.53 -4.61 4.83
C ASN A 130 2.07 -3.65 5.92
N ALA A 131 1.72 -2.43 5.52
CA ALA A 131 1.39 -1.39 6.48
C ALA A 131 0.37 -0.41 5.94
N LEU A 132 -0.39 0.17 6.85
CA LEU A 132 -1.33 1.25 6.61
C LEU A 132 -1.08 2.34 7.65
N TYR A 133 -0.82 3.55 7.15
CA TYR A 133 -0.65 4.76 7.92
C TYR A 133 -1.78 5.74 7.58
N VAL A 134 -2.41 6.30 8.60
CA VAL A 134 -3.55 7.20 8.44
C VAL A 134 -3.36 8.41 9.34
N ARG A 135 -3.59 9.60 8.78
CA ARG A 135 -3.76 10.84 9.54
C ARG A 135 -5.23 11.22 9.47
N ALA A 136 -5.85 11.55 10.59
CA ALA A 136 -7.26 11.94 10.64
C ALA A 136 -7.54 12.97 11.75
N ARG A 137 -8.67 13.67 11.68
CA ARG A 137 -9.15 14.58 12.74
C ARG A 137 -10.40 13.97 13.39
N PRO A 138 -10.49 13.93 14.73
CA PRO A 138 -9.52 14.43 15.71
C PRO A 138 -8.43 13.42 16.12
N LEU A 139 -8.45 12.20 15.60
CA LEU A 139 -7.61 11.08 16.05
C LEU A 139 -6.09 11.38 16.04
N GLY A 140 -5.60 12.16 15.09
CA GLY A 140 -4.17 12.33 14.85
C GLY A 140 -3.65 11.25 13.90
N GLU A 141 -2.48 10.69 14.21
CA GLU A 141 -1.82 9.67 13.41
C GLU A 141 -2.09 8.26 13.97
N ALA A 142 -2.38 7.32 13.09
CA ALA A 142 -2.57 5.91 13.40
C ALA A 142 -1.82 5.04 12.40
N PHE A 143 -1.32 3.90 12.87
CA PHE A 143 -0.52 2.98 12.08
C PHE A 143 -0.85 1.53 12.45
N VAL A 144 -0.95 0.68 11.43
CA VAL A 144 -1.06 -0.76 11.58
C VAL A 144 -0.13 -1.44 10.58
N ALA A 145 0.54 -2.51 11.02
CA ALA A 145 1.40 -3.32 10.15
C ALA A 145 1.30 -4.80 10.50
N GLY A 146 1.54 -5.65 9.51
CA GLY A 146 1.53 -7.10 9.65
C GLY A 146 1.73 -7.81 8.31
N PRO A 147 1.64 -9.15 8.29
CA PRO A 147 1.70 -9.92 7.05
C PRO A 147 0.54 -9.53 6.12
N GLY A 148 0.83 -9.16 4.86
CA GLY A 148 -0.21 -8.85 3.86
C GLY A 148 -0.29 -9.87 2.70
N ALA A 149 0.42 -10.99 2.81
CA ALA A 149 0.40 -12.10 1.87
C ALA A 149 0.72 -13.43 2.60
N GLY A 150 0.48 -14.55 1.92
CA GLY A 150 0.70 -15.90 2.45
C GLY A 150 -0.57 -16.58 2.96
N GLY A 151 -0.64 -17.90 2.80
CA GLY A 151 -1.87 -18.68 3.04
C GLY A 151 -2.44 -18.56 4.46
N GLU A 152 -1.60 -18.67 5.49
CA GLU A 152 -2.03 -18.57 6.89
C GLU A 152 -2.56 -17.18 7.25
N ALA A 153 -1.88 -16.12 6.78
CA ALA A 153 -2.29 -14.74 7.01
C ALA A 153 -3.66 -14.46 6.37
N THR A 154 -3.86 -14.91 5.13
CA THR A 154 -5.14 -14.77 4.43
C THR A 154 -6.24 -15.61 5.09
N ALA A 155 -5.95 -16.86 5.47
CA ALA A 155 -6.90 -17.72 6.16
C ALA A 155 -7.35 -17.13 7.51
N SER A 156 -6.45 -16.47 8.24
CA SER A 156 -6.79 -15.75 9.46
C SER A 156 -7.80 -14.63 9.22
N GLY A 157 -7.68 -13.87 8.13
CA GLY A 157 -8.64 -12.82 7.76
C GLY A 157 -10.01 -13.40 7.42
N LEU A 158 -10.04 -14.48 6.63
CA LEU A 158 -11.28 -15.20 6.30
C LEU A 158 -11.98 -15.75 7.56
N PHE A 159 -11.22 -16.33 8.47
CA PHE A 159 -11.77 -16.86 9.73
C PHE A 159 -12.27 -15.73 10.65
N ALA A 160 -11.60 -14.59 10.69
CA ALA A 160 -12.08 -13.42 11.43
C ALA A 160 -13.44 -12.93 10.91
N ASP A 161 -13.64 -12.90 9.58
CA ASP A 161 -14.94 -12.54 8.99
C ASP A 161 -16.02 -13.60 9.21
N LEU A 162 -15.64 -14.89 9.25
CA LEU A 162 -16.56 -15.95 9.68
C LEU A 162 -17.01 -15.75 11.13
N LEU A 163 -16.10 -15.45 12.05
CA LEU A 163 -16.44 -15.17 13.45
C LEU A 163 -17.32 -13.92 13.58
N ARG A 164 -17.04 -12.87 12.81
CA ARG A 164 -17.86 -11.66 12.73
C ARG A 164 -19.29 -11.96 12.25
N LEU A 165 -19.42 -12.82 11.24
CA LEU A 165 -20.73 -13.29 10.77
C LEU A 165 -21.47 -14.03 11.89
N LEU A 166 -20.79 -14.97 12.56
CA LEU A 166 -21.38 -15.76 13.66
C LEU A 166 -21.73 -14.90 14.88
N SER A 167 -21.08 -13.76 15.08
CA SER A 167 -21.43 -12.80 16.14
C SER A 167 -22.66 -11.93 15.79
N GLY A 168 -23.26 -12.10 14.61
CA GLY A 168 -24.40 -11.31 14.13
C GLY A 168 -24.05 -9.91 13.63
N ALA A 169 -22.76 -9.59 13.46
CA ALA A 169 -22.35 -8.31 12.90
C ALA A 169 -22.48 -8.30 11.36
N PRO A 170 -22.84 -7.16 10.74
CA PRO A 170 -22.89 -7.06 9.28
C PRO A 170 -21.49 -7.14 8.68
N GLY A 171 -21.40 -7.36 7.37
CA GLY A 171 -20.13 -7.28 6.63
C GLY A 171 -19.54 -5.86 6.58
N HIS A 172 -18.49 -5.69 5.77
CA HIS A 172 -17.84 -4.41 5.52
C HIS A 172 -18.72 -3.55 4.61
N LEU A 173 -19.40 -2.55 5.20
CA LEU A 173 -20.25 -1.63 4.45
C LEU A 173 -19.41 -0.53 3.78
N PRO A 174 -19.74 -0.13 2.53
CA PRO A 174 -19.17 1.07 1.93
C PRO A 174 -19.46 2.34 2.75
N ALA A 175 -18.71 3.41 2.48
CA ALA A 175 -18.98 4.71 3.07
C ALA A 175 -20.45 5.12 2.80
N PRO A 176 -21.18 5.66 3.79
CA PRO A 176 -22.62 5.92 3.64
C PRO A 176 -22.94 7.05 2.64
N ARG A 177 -21.94 7.85 2.27
CA ARG A 177 -22.03 8.95 1.30
C ARG A 177 -20.63 9.38 0.88
N VAL A 178 -20.54 10.03 -0.28
CA VAL A 178 -19.33 10.75 -0.71
C VAL A 178 -19.10 11.95 0.22
N ARG A 179 -17.86 12.16 0.64
CA ARG A 179 -17.43 13.39 1.32
C ARG A 179 -16.18 13.93 0.62
N PRO A 180 -16.10 15.23 0.30
CA PRO A 180 -14.85 15.79 -0.21
C PRO A 180 -13.74 15.74 0.84
N PRO A 181 -12.47 15.78 0.43
CA PRO A 181 -11.35 15.94 1.37
C PRO A 181 -11.48 17.25 2.15
N LEU A 182 -11.07 17.22 3.42
CA LEU A 182 -11.12 18.39 4.30
C LEU A 182 -9.94 19.36 4.11
N ALA A 183 -8.87 18.91 3.46
CA ALA A 183 -7.77 19.75 3.03
C ALA A 183 -7.01 19.09 1.86
N GLU A 184 -6.16 19.89 1.25
CA GLU A 184 -5.15 19.43 0.30
C GLU A 184 -4.10 18.57 1.01
N GLY A 185 -3.60 17.58 0.29
CA GLY A 185 -2.53 16.68 0.71
C GLY A 185 -1.60 16.37 -0.45
N SER A 186 -0.51 15.67 -0.16
CA SER A 186 0.43 15.25 -1.19
C SER A 186 1.18 13.98 -0.76
N PRO A 187 1.43 13.04 -1.67
CA PRO A 187 2.28 11.91 -1.37
C PRO A 187 3.74 12.36 -1.24
N TRP A 188 4.60 11.48 -0.72
CA TRP A 188 6.04 11.69 -0.73
C TRP A 188 6.61 11.86 -2.15
N PRO A 189 7.81 12.48 -2.28
CA PRO A 189 8.47 12.61 -3.57
C PRO A 189 8.62 11.26 -4.28
N GLY A 190 8.34 11.25 -5.58
CA GLY A 190 8.57 10.08 -6.43
C GLY A 190 10.05 9.73 -6.57
N VAL A 191 10.29 8.59 -7.21
CA VAL A 191 11.62 8.18 -7.67
C VAL A 191 11.78 8.65 -9.12
N GLU A 192 12.89 9.33 -9.42
CA GLU A 192 13.28 9.73 -10.79
C GLU A 192 13.79 8.53 -11.60
#